data_AF-A0A7G8H460-F1
#
_entry.id   AF-A0A7G8H460-F1
#
_cell.length_a   1.000
_cell.length_b   1.000
_cell.length_c   1.000
_cell.angle_alpha   90.00
_cell.angle_beta   90.00
_cell.angle_gamma   90.00
#
_symmetry.space_group_name_H-M   'P 1'
#
loop_
_entity.id
_entity.type
_entity.pdbx_description
1 polymer ?
#
loop_
_entity_poly.entity_id
_entity_poly.type
_entity_poly.pdbx_seq_one_letter_code
_entity_poly.pdbx_strand_id
1 'polypeptide(L)' 'MSSNARIDSLQLMLTDLRMRNEPIRHKAAFRGCQPEFQALVSRLIEQLEGELLDEKQRSREASRQT' A
#
# COMPACT_ATOMS: atom_id res chain seq x y z
N MET A 1 -8.01 13.23 -14.63
CA MET A 1 -8.92 12.49 -13.71
C MET A 1 -8.39 11.10 -13.31
N SER A 2 -7.53 10.43 -14.09
CA SER A 2 -7.02 9.08 -13.74
C SER A 2 -5.98 9.04 -12.60
N SER A 3 -5.14 10.07 -12.44
CA SER A 3 -4.10 10.06 -11.40
C SER A 3 -4.67 10.05 -9.97
N ASN A 4 -5.78 10.76 -9.73
CA ASN A 4 -6.48 10.71 -8.44
C ASN A 4 -7.01 9.31 -8.13
N ALA A 5 -7.59 8.60 -9.10
CA ALA A 5 -8.08 7.24 -8.88
C ALA A 5 -6.96 6.26 -8.50
N ARG A 6 -5.75 6.43 -9.03
CA ARG A 6 -4.59 5.61 -8.66
C ARG A 6 -4.04 5.97 -7.28
N ILE A 7 -3.99 7.27 -6.95
CA ILE A 7 -3.60 7.72 -5.60
C ILE A 7 -4.56 7.16 -4.55
N ASP A 8 -5.87 7.25 -4.81
CA ASP A 8 -6.92 6.77 -3.92
C ASP A 8 -6.83 5.25 -3.73
N SER A 9 -6.59 4.49 -4.80
CA SER A 9 -6.45 3.02 -4.70
C SER A 9 -5.21 2.60 -3.90
N LEU A 10 -4.07 3.28 -4.10
CA LEU A 10 -2.84 3.03 -3.32
C LEU A 10 -3.05 3.34 -1.83
N GLN A 11 -3.75 4.44 -1.52
CA GLN A 11 -4.07 4.80 -0.13
C GLN A 11 -5.03 3.80 0.52
N LEU A 12 -6.03 3.30 -0.23
CA LEU A 12 -6.93 2.25 0.23
C LEU A 12 -6.15 0.97 0.56
N MET A 13 -5.28 0.50 -0.35
CA MET A 13 -4.46 -0.70 -0.15
C MET A 13 -3.54 -0.59 1.06
N LEU A 14 -2.88 0.55 1.24
CA LEU A 14 -2.03 0.82 2.41
C LEU A 14 -2.83 0.79 3.71
N THR A 15 -4.03 1.35 3.72
CA THR A 15 -4.93 1.34 4.88
C THR A 15 -5.35 -0.08 5.23
N ASP A 16 -5.71 -0.88 4.22
CA ASP A 16 -6.13 -2.27 4.41
C ASP A 16 -5.00 -3.14 4.97
N LEU A 17 -3.77 -2.97 4.46
CA LEU A 17 -2.60 -3.69 4.96
C LEU A 17 -2.20 -3.28 6.38
N ARG A 18 -2.41 -2.01 6.77
CA ARG A 18 -2.06 -1.54 8.11
C ARG A 18 -3.11 -1.90 9.15
N MET A 19 -4.39 -1.85 8.78
CA MET A 19 -5.48 -1.83 9.77
C MET A 19 -6.49 -2.96 9.60
N ARG A 20 -6.62 -3.58 8.40
CA ARG A 20 -7.74 -4.48 8.07
C ARG A 20 -7.31 -5.90 7.66
N ASN A 21 -6.06 -6.28 7.96
CA ASN A 21 -5.52 -7.61 7.64
C ASN A 21 -5.60 -8.62 8.81
N GLU A 22 -6.32 -8.30 9.88
CA GLU A 22 -6.39 -9.11 11.11
C GLU A 22 -6.76 -10.58 10.89
N PRO A 23 -7.75 -10.94 10.04
CA PRO A 23 -8.08 -12.35 9.80
C PRO A 23 -6.91 -13.15 9.21
N ILE A 24 -6.10 -12.54 8.35
CA ILE A 24 -4.94 -13.20 7.74
C ILE A 24 -3.80 -13.28 8.75
N ARG A 25 -3.56 -12.22 9.52
CA ARG A 25 -2.59 -12.19 10.61
C ARG A 25 -2.84 -13.29 11.64
N HIS A 26 -4.10 -13.51 12.04
CA HIS A 26 -4.45 -14.61 12.95
C HIS A 26 -4.19 -15.99 12.34
N LYS A 27 -4.49 -16.18 11.04
CA LYS A 27 -4.19 -17.43 10.34
C LYS A 27 -2.68 -17.69 10.26
N ALA A 28 -1.88 -16.66 10.00
CA ALA A 28 -0.42 -16.77 9.94
C ALA A 28 0.18 -17.14 11.29
N ALA A 29 -0.26 -16.48 12.37
CA ALA A 29 0.12 -16.83 13.73
C ALA A 29 -0.26 -18.27 14.10
N PHE A 30 -1.48 -18.70 13.77
CA PHE A 30 -1.93 -20.08 14.01
C PHE A 30 -1.10 -21.13 13.27
N ARG A 31 -0.62 -20.80 12.07
CA ARG A 31 0.24 -21.69 11.25
C ARG A 31 1.73 -21.60 11.61
N GLY A 32 2.12 -20.72 12.52
CA GLY A 32 3.52 -20.48 12.87
C GLY A 32 4.32 -19.70 11.83
N CYS A 33 3.66 -19.12 10.82
CA CYS A 33 4.31 -18.35 9.74
C CYS A 33 4.14 -16.82 9.91
N GLN A 34 3.98 -16.36 11.15
CA GLN A 34 3.85 -14.94 11.46
C GLN A 34 5.06 -14.10 10.99
N PRO A 35 6.33 -14.53 11.18
CA PRO A 35 7.49 -13.75 10.73
C PRO A 35 7.52 -13.56 9.21
N GLU A 36 7.24 -14.60 8.44
CA GLU A 36 7.20 -14.57 6.97
C GLU A 36 6.07 -13.69 6.47
N PHE A 37 4.90 -13.78 7.11
CA PHE A 37 3.75 -12.92 6.81
C PHE A 37 4.08 -11.46 7.07
N GLN A 38 4.68 -11.14 8.23
CA GLN A 38 5.07 -9.76 8.57
C GLN A 38 6.11 -9.22 7.58
N ALA A 39 7.14 -10.00 7.25
CA ALA A 39 8.15 -9.62 6.27
C ALA A 39 7.53 -9.34 4.89
N LEU A 40 6.55 -10.15 4.47
CA LEU A 40 5.82 -9.93 3.22
C LEU A 40 4.98 -8.65 3.26
N VAL A 41 4.23 -8.42 4.34
CA VAL A 41 3.41 -7.21 4.52
C VAL A 41 4.29 -5.96 4.54
N SER A 42 5.42 -5.97 5.25
CA SER A 42 6.36 -4.86 5.28
C SER A 42 6.87 -4.50 3.89
N ARG A 43 7.33 -5.49 3.11
CA ARG A 43 7.79 -5.25 1.73
C ARG A 43 6.69 -4.68 0.85
N LEU A 44 5.45 -5.17 0.98
CA LEU A 44 4.33 -4.68 0.19
C LEU A 44 3.95 -3.24 0.57
N ILE A 45 4.00 -2.89 1.85
CA ILE A 45 3.78 -1.51 2.30
C ILE A 45 4.84 -0.58 1.70
N GLU A 46 6.12 -0.94 1.80
CA GLU A 46 7.22 -0.13 1.24
C GLU A 46 7.06 0.09 -0.27
N GLN A 47 6.67 -0.95 -1.02
CA GLN A 47 6.40 -0.84 -2.45
C GLN A 47 5.24 0.11 -2.76
N LEU A 48 4.12 -0.02 -2.05
CA LEU A 48 2.95 0.83 -2.24
C LEU A 48 3.21 2.29 -1.84
N GLU A 49 4.02 2.52 -0.80
CA GLU A 49 4.43 3.88 -0.41
C GLU A 49 5.31 4.54 -1.47
N GLY A 50 6.24 3.79 -2.07
CA GLY A 50 7.05 4.25 -3.19
C GLY A 50 6.19 4.62 -4.40
N GLU A 51 5.28 3.72 -4.81
CA GLU A 51 4.36 3.99 -5.92
C GLU A 51 3.46 5.21 -5.65
N LEU A 52 3.00 5.39 -4.41
CA LEU A 52 2.15 6.52 -4.03
C LEU A 52 2.92 7.84 -4.10
N LEU A 53 4.19 7.84 -3.66
CA LEU A 53 5.05 9.02 -3.73
C LEU A 53 5.30 9.41 -5.19
N ASP A 54 5.66 8.44 -6.03
CA ASP A 54 5.91 8.65 -7.46
C ASP A 54 4.67 9.18 -8.19
N GLU A 55 3.49 8.58 -7.94
CA GLU A 55 2.25 9.00 -8.59
C GLU A 55 1.82 10.40 -8.13
N LYS A 56 1.99 10.74 -6.84
CA LYS A 56 1.75 12.10 -6.34
C LYS A 56 2.69 13.11 -6.99
N GLN A 57 3.96 12.75 -7.20
CA GLN A 57 4.93 13.61 -7.85
C GLN A 57 4.55 13.87 -9.31
N ARG A 58 4.22 12.81 -10.07
CA ARG A 58 3.74 12.91 -11.46
C ARG A 58 2.47 13.76 -11.57
N SER A 59 1.52 13.58 -10.65
CA SER A 59 0.29 14.38 -10.61
C SER A 59 0.59 15.87 -10.42
N ARG A 60 1.49 16.22 -9.49
CA ARG A 60 1.93 17.61 -9.25
C ARG A 60 2.64 18.22 -10.45
N GLU A 61 3.51 17.46 -11.11
CA GLU A 61 4.22 17.92 -12.30
C GLU A 61 3.28 18.16 -13.48
N ALA A 62 2.31 17.26 -13.68
CA ALA A 62 1.28 17.42 -14.71
C ALA A 62 0.43 18.68 -14.45
N SER A 63 0.05 18.95 -13.20
CA SER A 63 -0.70 20.16 -12.83
C SER A 63 0.09 21.47 -12.95
N ARG A 64 1.42 21.42 -13.03
CA ARG A 64 2.28 22.62 -13.22
C ARG A 64 2.51 22.97 -14.69
N GLN A 65 2.27 22.03 -15.60
CA GLN A 65 2.48 22.20 -17.05
C GLN A 65 1.21 22.65 -17.79
N THR A 66 0.07 22.70 -17.09
CA THR A 66 -1.24 23.17 -17.57
C THR A 66 -1.58 24.52 -16.95
#